data_AF-A0A5B8SRC2-F1
#
_entry.id   AF-A0A5B8SRC2-F1
#
_cell.length_a   1.000
_cell.length_b   1.000
_cell.length_c   1.000
_cell.angle_alpha   90.00
_cell.angle_beta   90.00
_cell.angle_gamma   90.00
#
_symmetry.space_group_name_H-M   'P 1'
#
loop_
_entity.id
_entity.type
_entity.pdbx_description
1 polymer ?
#
loop_
_entity_poly.entity_id
_entity_poly.type
_entity_poly.pdbx_seq_one_letter_code
_entity_poly.pdbx_strand_id
1 'polypeptide(L)' 'MARYSRRRCGPVGLAVALFLDSHGVGVRLVDKSDHPSTTSWTQFFNPRSLELLEASGVTANILKESHS' A
#
# COMPACT_ATOMS: atom_id res chain seq x y z
N MET A 1 -10.13 15.99 -15.49
CA MET A 1 -9.52 16.02 -14.13
C MET A 1 -10.31 15.09 -13.22
N ALA A 2 -9.71 13.96 -12.82
CA ALA A 2 -10.36 13.04 -11.89
C ALA A 2 -10.47 13.69 -10.50
N ARG A 3 -11.69 13.85 -9.99
CA ARG A 3 -11.93 14.27 -8.61
C ARG A 3 -11.52 13.12 -7.70
N TYR A 4 -10.34 13.22 -7.08
CA TYR A 4 -9.88 12.25 -6.08
C TYR A 4 -10.92 12.15 -4.96
N SER A 5 -11.50 10.97 -4.78
CA SER A 5 -12.38 10.72 -3.65
C SER A 5 -11.53 10.77 -2.39
N ARG A 6 -11.73 11.78 -1.53
CA ARG A 6 -10.95 12.01 -0.29
C ARG A 6 -11.07 10.90 0.78
N ARG A 7 -11.60 9.72 0.45
CA ARG A 7 -11.87 8.61 1.38
C ARG A 7 -11.50 7.27 0.74
N ARG A 8 -10.24 7.11 0.34
CA ARG A 8 -9.67 5.81 -0.02
C ARG A 8 -8.42 5.56 0.82
N CYS A 9 -8.20 4.32 1.20
CA CYS A 9 -6.97 3.87 1.81
C CYS A 9 -5.89 3.85 0.73
N GLY A 10 -5.13 4.95 0.65
CA GLY A 10 -4.00 5.07 -0.25
C GLY A 10 -2.80 4.24 0.22
N PRO A 11 -1.71 4.23 -0.56
CA PRO A 11 -0.48 3.50 -0.22
C PRO A 11 0.09 3.89 1.15
N VAL A 12 -0.06 5.15 1.58
CA VAL A 12 0.35 5.60 2.93
C VAL A 12 -0.50 4.94 4.03
N GLY A 13 -1.82 4.90 3.86
CA GLY A 13 -2.72 4.28 4.84
C GLY A 13 -2.48 2.77 4.95
N LEU A 14 -2.24 2.11 3.82
CA LEU A 14 -1.89 0.69 3.78
C LEU A 14 -0.51 0.43 4.40
N ALA A 15 0.49 1.27 4.13
CA ALA A 15 1.82 1.15 4.74
C ALA A 15 1.77 1.30 6.27
N VAL A 16 0.99 2.26 6.79
CA VAL A 16 0.79 2.41 8.23
C VAL A 16 0.10 1.19 8.83
N ALA A 17 -0.94 0.66 8.16
CA ALA A 17 -1.62 -0.53 8.63
C ALA A 17 -0.68 -1.74 8.68
N LEU A 18 0.12 -1.96 7.64
CA LEU A 18 1.13 -3.02 7.61
C LEU A 18 2.17 -2.85 8.73
N PHE A 19 2.62 -1.62 8.98
CA PHE A 19 3.60 -1.35 10.02
C PHE A 19 3.03 -1.59 11.43
N LEU A 20 1.80 -1.18 11.69
CA LEU A 20 1.17 -1.40 12.99
C LEU A 20 0.86 -2.89 13.21
N ASP A 21 0.38 -3.59 12.18
CA ASP A 21 0.11 -5.02 12.23
C ASP A 21 1.39 -5.83 12.50
N SER A 22 2.52 -5.47 11.87
CA SER A 22 3.81 -6.13 12.13
C SER A 22 4.34 -5.94 13.56
N HIS A 23 3.84 -4.93 14.28
CA HIS A 23 4.13 -4.70 15.70
C HIS A 23 3.05 -5.28 16.63
N GLY A 24 2.12 -6.09 16.12
CA GLY A 24 1.05 -6.72 16.89
C GLY A 24 -0.08 -5.76 17.29
N VAL A 25 -0.16 -4.58 16.66
CA VAL A 25 -1.23 -3.62 16.91
C VAL A 25 -2.36 -3.84 15.91
N GLY A 26 -3.51 -4.30 16.39
CA GLY A 26 -4.70 -4.49 15.56
C GLY A 26 -5.18 -3.17 14.96
N VAL A 27 -5.41 -3.15 13.65
CA VAL A 27 -5.85 -1.96 12.90
C VAL A 27 -7.16 -2.21 12.16
N ARG A 28 -7.93 -1.13 11.95
CA ARG A 28 -9.13 -1.14 11.11
C ARG A 28 -8.93 -0.24 9.90
N LEU A 29 -8.93 -0.83 8.71
CA LEU A 29 -8.93 -0.09 7.45
C LEU A 29 -10.35 0.43 7.15
N VAL A 30 -10.44 1.70 6.76
CA VAL A 30 -11.69 2.33 6.33
C VAL A 30 -11.47 2.90 4.92
N ASP A 31 -12.13 2.31 3.94
CA ASP A 31 -12.18 2.78 2.55
C ASP A 31 -13.65 3.03 2.17
N LYS A 32 -13.90 3.97 1.25
CA LYS A 32 -15.23 4.17 0.67
C LYS A 32 -15.59 3.05 -0.33
N SER A 33 -14.60 2.38 -0.87
CA SER A 33 -14.73 1.35 -1.90
C SER A 33 -14.83 -0.01 -1.24
N ASP A 34 -15.81 -0.82 -1.65
CA ASP A 34 -16.02 -2.17 -1.09
C ASP A 34 -14.99 -3.19 -1.59
N HIS A 35 -14.21 -2.82 -2.61
CA HIS A 35 -13.23 -3.69 -3.26
C HIS A 35 -11.87 -2.99 -3.41
N PRO A 36 -10.76 -3.76 -3.39
CA PRO A 36 -9.44 -3.25 -3.73
C PRO A 36 -9.43 -2.58 -5.10
N SER A 37 -8.67 -1.49 -5.24
CA SER A 37 -8.47 -0.87 -6.55
C SER A 37 -7.63 -1.77 -7.44
N THR A 38 -8.11 -2.09 -8.64
CA THR A 38 -7.34 -2.80 -9.67
C THR A 38 -6.46 -1.86 -10.50
N THR A 39 -6.64 -0.55 -10.34
CA THR A 39 -5.79 0.47 -10.96
C THR A 39 -4.80 1.01 -9.94
N SER A 40 -3.50 0.87 -10.22
CA SER A 40 -2.45 1.58 -9.49
C SER A 40 -2.24 2.96 -10.09
N TRP A 41 -2.38 3.98 -9.25
CA TRP A 41 -2.04 5.37 -9.60
C TRP A 41 -0.60 5.73 -9.23
N THR A 42 0.12 4.82 -8.57
CA THR A 42 1.51 4.98 -8.16
C THR A 42 2.33 3.95 -8.91
N GLN A 43 2.98 4.38 -9.98
CA GLN A 43 3.78 3.51 -10.86
C GLN A 43 5.25 3.42 -10.42
N PHE A 44 5.68 4.25 -9.47
CA PHE A 44 7.07 4.34 -9.03
C PHE A 44 7.19 4.23 -7.52
N PHE A 45 8.13 3.39 -7.09
CA PHE A 45 8.57 3.27 -5.70
C PHE A 45 9.99 3.80 -5.58
N ASN A 46 10.24 4.63 -4.57
CA ASN A 46 11.60 5.05 -4.24
C ASN A 46 12.34 3.84 -3.61
N PRO A 47 13.63 3.61 -3.91
CA PRO A 47 14.41 2.53 -3.29
C PRO A 47 14.32 2.51 -1.76
N ARG A 48 14.38 3.67 -1.10
CA ARG A 48 14.20 3.78 0.35
C ARG A 48 12.81 3.31 0.82
N SER A 49 11.77 3.50 0.01
CA SER A 49 10.45 2.97 0.33
C SER A 49 10.41 1.45 0.25
N LEU A 50 11.17 0.84 -0.65
CA LEU A 50 11.28 -0.62 -0.76
C LEU A 50 12.05 -1.22 0.43
N GLU A 51 13.12 -0.57 0.88
CA GLU A 51 13.85 -0.96 2.10
C GLU A 51 12.93 -0.95 3.33
N LEU A 52 12.11 0.10 3.49
CA LEU A 52 11.14 0.20 4.61
C LEU A 52 10.08 -0.90 4.58
N LEU A 53 9.72 -1.40 3.40
CA LEU A 53 8.70 -2.43 3.22
C LEU A 53 9.28 -3.85 3.20
N GLU A 54 10.62 -4.00 3.20
CA GLU A 54 11.28 -5.29 3.02
C GLU A 54 10.89 -6.29 4.11
N ALA A 55 10.89 -5.86 5.37
CA ALA A 55 10.51 -6.68 6.51
C ALA A 55 9.05 -7.16 6.48
N SER A 56 8.17 -6.49 5.73
CA SER A 56 6.78 -6.91 5.55
C SER A 56 6.60 -7.99 4.47
N GLY A 57 7.65 -8.31 3.70
CA GLY A 57 7.59 -9.20 2.54
C GLY A 57 6.94 -8.59 1.29
N VAL A 58 6.31 -7.40 1.40
CA VAL A 58 5.64 -6.72 0.28
C VAL A 58 6.62 -6.32 -0.81
N THR A 59 7.85 -5.94 -0.46
CA THR A 59 8.90 -5.57 -1.43
C THR A 59 9.19 -6.70 -2.42
N ALA A 60 9.24 -7.95 -1.97
CA ALA A 60 9.46 -9.10 -2.84
C ALA A 60 8.33 -9.27 -3.86
N ASN A 61 7.08 -9.06 -3.43
CA ASN A 61 5.91 -9.12 -4.32
C ASN A 61 5.92 -7.98 -5.35
N ILE A 62 6.23 -6.74 -4.92
CA ILE A 62 6.35 -5.58 -5.81
C ILE A 62 7.39 -5.84 -6.89
N LEU A 63 8.57 -6.33 -6.52
CA LEU A 63 9.65 -6.62 -7.49
C LEU A 63 9.24 -7.72 -8.47
N LYS A 64 8.60 -8.79 -7.98
CA LYS A 64 8.10 -9.88 -8.83
C LYS A 64 7.09 -9.40 -9.87
N GLU A 65 6.14 -8.56 -9.47
CA GLU A 65 5.13 -7.98 -10.37
C GLU A 65 5.75 -6.96 -11.35
N SER A 66 6.82 -6.26 -10.97
CA SER A 66 7.49 -5.28 -11.85
C SER A 66 8.26 -5.89 -13.02
N HIS A 67 8.64 -7.17 -12.93
CA HIS A 67 9.35 -7.90 -13.97
C HIS A 67 8.41 -8.67 -14.92
N SER A 68 7.10 -8.56 -14.74
CA SER A 68 6.05 -9.19 -15.56
C SER A 68 5.51 -8.24 -16.62
#